data_AF-A0A9D5W232-F1
#
_entry.id   AF-A0A9D5W232-F1
#
_cell.length_a   1.000
_cell.length_b   1.000
_cell.length_c   1.000
_cell.angle_alpha   90.00
_cell.angle_beta   90.00
_cell.angle_gamma   90.00
#
_symmetry.space_group_name_H-M   'P 1'
#
loop_
_entity.id
_entity.type
_entity.pdbx_description
1 polymer ?
#
loop_
_entity_poly.entity_id
_entity_poly.type
_entity_poly.pdbx_seq_one_letter_code
_entity_poly.pdbx_strand_id
1 'polypeptide(L)'
;MTRVRLIVLTAVLLCFAAPPAPAGQATYAGSKACEDCHQEEYRAFTQYAKKAKSYKSIKILADKITPAELTECYGCHTTGYGKPGGFVSLEKTPDLANAGCEVCHGPGSDHVSSGGDPKLIVRKPAMDECKTCHNGERVKSFGFKPLTHAGAH
;
A
#
# COMPACT_ATOMS: atom_id res chain seq x y z
N MET A 1 44.64 -39.39 0.93
CA MET A 1 43.70 -39.09 2.04
C MET A 1 43.38 -37.60 2.01
N THR A 2 42.50 -37.15 1.12
CA THR A 2 42.12 -35.74 0.96
C THR A 2 40.71 -35.56 1.50
N ARG A 3 40.62 -34.93 2.68
CA ARG A 3 39.34 -34.66 3.37
C ARG A 3 38.64 -33.51 2.65
N VAL A 4 37.59 -33.81 1.89
CA VAL A 4 36.66 -32.82 1.33
C VAL A 4 35.90 -32.19 2.50
N ARG A 5 36.14 -30.90 2.77
CA ARG A 5 35.36 -30.14 3.75
C ARG A 5 34.05 -29.70 3.08
N LEU A 6 32.96 -30.37 3.44
CA LEU A 6 31.61 -29.96 3.10
C LEU A 6 31.29 -28.66 3.86
N ILE A 7 31.35 -27.51 3.18
CA ILE A 7 30.88 -26.25 3.74
C ILE A 7 29.37 -26.22 3.51
N VAL A 8 28.61 -26.57 4.54
CA VAL A 8 27.15 -26.40 4.57
C VAL A 8 26.89 -24.90 4.77
N LEU A 9 26.70 -24.17 3.67
CA LEU A 9 26.17 -22.82 3.69
C LEU A 9 24.69 -22.90 4.08
N THR A 10 24.40 -22.79 5.38
CA THR A 10 23.06 -22.54 5.88
C THR A 10 22.64 -21.15 5.42
N ALA A 11 21.83 -21.09 4.36
CA ALA A 11 21.16 -19.87 3.95
C ALA A 11 20.19 -19.46 5.06
N VAL A 12 20.59 -18.47 5.86
CA VAL A 12 19.70 -17.82 6.81
C VAL A 12 18.73 -16.97 5.98
N LEU A 13 17.58 -17.53 5.62
CA LEU A 13 16.44 -16.77 5.13
C LEU A 13 15.96 -15.85 6.27
N LEU A 14 16.51 -14.64 6.33
CA LEU A 14 15.95 -13.56 7.12
C LEU A 14 14.63 -13.15 6.46
N CYS A 15 13.56 -13.82 6.88
CA CYS A 15 12.20 -13.45 6.56
C CYS A 15 11.92 -12.12 7.28
N PHE A 16 12.17 -10.99 6.61
CA PHE A 16 11.75 -9.66 7.08
C PHE A 16 10.21 -9.60 7.05
N ALA A 17 9.56 -10.20 8.04
CA ALA A 17 8.18 -9.90 8.36
C ALA A 17 8.15 -8.49 8.95
N ALA A 18 7.23 -7.64 8.47
CA ALA A 18 6.98 -6.38 9.16
C ALA A 18 6.60 -6.69 10.62
N PRO A 19 7.11 -5.92 11.60
CA PRO A 19 6.79 -6.16 12.99
C PRO A 19 5.27 -6.10 13.19
N PRO A 20 4.70 -7.01 14.01
CA PRO A 20 3.29 -6.92 14.37
C PRO A 20 3.01 -5.54 14.97
N ALA A 21 1.82 -5.01 14.71
CA ALA A 21 1.39 -3.77 15.34
C ALA A 21 1.52 -3.90 16.88
N PRO A 22 1.98 -2.86 17.59
CA PRO A 22 1.81 -2.80 19.03
C PRO A 22 0.36 -3.11 19.40
N ALA A 23 0.15 -3.88 20.48
CA ALA A 23 -1.19 -4.23 20.93
C ALA A 23 -2.04 -2.96 21.12
N GLY A 24 -3.21 -2.91 20.47
CA GLY A 24 -4.13 -1.78 20.52
C GLY A 24 -3.98 -0.74 19.39
N GLN A 25 -3.15 -0.99 18.37
CA GLN A 25 -3.07 -0.13 17.19
C GLN A 25 -3.78 -0.75 15.98
N ALA A 26 -4.70 0.00 15.36
CA ALA A 26 -5.34 -0.38 14.11
C ALA A 26 -4.33 -0.66 12.99
N THR A 27 -4.53 -1.77 12.29
CA THR A 27 -3.80 -2.17 11.08
C THR A 27 -4.60 -1.94 9.81
N TYR A 28 -3.90 -1.92 8.67
CA TYR A 28 -4.53 -1.94 7.35
C TYR A 28 -5.17 -3.30 7.09
N ALA A 29 -6.42 -3.30 6.62
CA ALA A 29 -7.25 -4.48 6.37
C ALA A 29 -7.35 -4.82 4.87
N GLY A 30 -7.01 -3.88 3.98
CA GLY A 30 -7.14 -4.00 2.54
C GLY A 30 -8.52 -3.66 2.02
N SER A 31 -8.56 -3.11 0.79
CA SER A 31 -9.81 -2.60 0.18
C SER A 31 -10.92 -3.67 0.07
N LYS A 32 -10.55 -4.95 -0.07
CA LYS A 32 -11.53 -6.05 -0.18
C LYS A 32 -12.39 -6.18 1.07
N ALA A 33 -11.85 -5.89 2.25
CA ALA A 33 -12.59 -5.92 3.51
C ALA A 33 -13.71 -4.86 3.56
N CYS A 34 -13.63 -3.82 2.73
CA CYS A 34 -14.64 -2.78 2.64
C CYS A 34 -15.85 -3.21 1.80
N GLU A 35 -15.68 -4.17 0.88
CA GLU A 35 -16.69 -4.50 -0.13
C GLU A 35 -18.00 -4.99 0.49
N ASP A 36 -17.95 -5.77 1.57
CA ASP A 36 -19.13 -6.44 2.12
C ASP A 36 -20.20 -5.43 2.61
N CYS A 37 -19.76 -4.27 3.12
CA CYS A 37 -20.64 -3.18 3.56
C CYS A 37 -20.73 -2.01 2.55
N HIS A 38 -19.68 -1.77 1.76
CA HIS A 38 -19.57 -0.63 0.81
C HIS A 38 -19.44 -1.10 -0.64
N GLN A 39 -20.41 -1.89 -1.09
CA GLN A 39 -20.35 -2.56 -2.40
C GLN A 39 -20.29 -1.56 -3.56
N GLU A 40 -21.10 -0.49 -3.52
CA GLU A 40 -21.18 0.49 -4.59
C GLU A 40 -19.89 1.30 -4.71
N GLU A 41 -19.38 1.81 -3.58
CA GLU A 41 -18.14 2.58 -3.52
C GLU A 41 -16.94 1.71 -3.91
N TYR A 42 -16.89 0.47 -3.43
CA TYR A 42 -15.83 -0.47 -3.78
C TYR A 42 -15.81 -0.76 -5.28
N ARG A 43 -16.97 -1.04 -5.88
CA ARG A 43 -17.08 -1.29 -7.34
C ARG A 43 -16.68 -0.05 -8.14
N ALA A 44 -17.21 1.12 -7.79
CA ALA A 44 -16.86 2.36 -8.47
C ALA A 44 -15.36 2.66 -8.37
N PHE A 45 -14.79 2.52 -7.19
CA PHE A 45 -13.37 2.77 -6.95
C PHE A 45 -12.48 1.81 -7.75
N THR A 46 -12.71 0.50 -7.64
CA THR A 46 -11.88 -0.52 -8.31
C THR A 46 -12.00 -0.46 -9.83
N GLN A 47 -13.17 -0.08 -10.34
CA GLN A 47 -13.41 0.03 -11.77
C GLN A 47 -12.77 1.29 -12.37
N TYR A 48 -13.03 2.46 -11.77
CA TYR A 48 -12.77 3.76 -12.40
C TYR A 48 -11.53 4.48 -11.86
N ALA A 49 -11.15 4.27 -10.60
CA ALA A 49 -10.03 4.99 -10.02
C ALA A 49 -8.69 4.46 -10.56
N LYS A 50 -7.87 5.36 -11.12
CA LYS A 50 -6.51 5.00 -11.58
C LYS A 50 -5.64 4.44 -10.45
N LYS A 51 -5.82 4.97 -9.24
CA LYS A 51 -5.07 4.56 -8.04
C LYS A 51 -5.34 3.11 -7.61
N ALA A 52 -6.52 2.55 -7.92
CA ALA A 52 -6.82 1.13 -7.69
C ALA A 52 -5.97 0.17 -8.55
N LYS A 53 -5.19 0.71 -9.50
CA LYS A 53 -4.28 -0.03 -10.40
C LYS A 53 -2.85 0.52 -10.32
N SER A 54 -2.51 1.27 -9.27
CA SER A 54 -1.26 2.02 -9.12
C SER A 54 0.01 1.17 -9.18
N TYR A 55 -0.05 -0.12 -8.78
CA TYR A 55 1.12 -1.01 -8.81
C TYR A 55 1.61 -1.30 -10.24
N LYS A 56 0.75 -1.11 -11.26
CA LYS A 56 1.16 -1.27 -12.66
C LYS A 56 2.30 -0.33 -13.03
N SER A 57 2.30 0.90 -12.51
CA SER A 57 3.36 1.87 -12.74
C SER A 57 4.68 1.45 -12.09
N ILE A 58 4.62 0.85 -10.90
CA ILE A 58 5.80 0.28 -10.22
C ILE A 58 6.43 -0.80 -11.11
N LYS A 59 5.62 -1.75 -11.61
CA LYS A 59 6.11 -2.84 -12.47
C LYS A 59 6.84 -2.35 -13.73
N ILE A 60 6.45 -1.21 -14.30
CA ILE A 60 7.09 -0.65 -15.49
C ILE A 60 8.50 -0.11 -15.19
N LEU A 61 8.73 0.36 -13.97
CA LEU A 61 9.99 0.99 -13.56
C LEU A 61 10.89 0.06 -12.75
N ALA A 62 10.38 -1.01 -12.16
CA ALA A 62 11.09 -1.84 -11.19
C ALA A 62 12.46 -2.35 -11.69
N ASP A 63 12.56 -2.73 -12.97
CA ASP A 63 13.81 -3.25 -13.55
C ASP A 63 14.80 -2.14 -13.99
N LYS A 64 14.40 -0.87 -13.88
CA LYS A 64 15.14 0.30 -14.38
C LYS A 64 15.70 1.19 -13.28
N ILE A 65 15.39 0.87 -12.01
CA ILE A 65 15.75 1.67 -10.85
C ILE A 65 16.37 0.78 -9.78
N THR A 66 17.06 1.38 -8.82
CA THR A 66 17.63 0.66 -7.70
C THR A 66 16.54 0.18 -6.73
N PRO A 67 16.82 -0.87 -5.93
CA PRO A 67 15.90 -1.28 -4.86
C PRO A 67 15.54 -0.15 -3.89
N ALA A 68 16.48 0.77 -3.61
CA ALA A 68 16.23 1.92 -2.75
C ALA A 68 15.19 2.87 -3.38
N GLU A 69 15.38 3.25 -4.65
CA GLU A 69 14.41 4.10 -5.38
C GLU A 69 13.04 3.41 -5.54
N LEU A 70 13.02 2.09 -5.69
CA LEU A 70 11.79 1.32 -5.77
C LEU A 70 10.95 1.44 -4.49
N THR A 71 11.59 1.47 -3.32
CA THR A 71 10.87 1.62 -2.04
C THR A 71 10.17 2.97 -1.89
N GLU A 72 10.68 4.04 -2.51
CA GLU A 72 10.00 5.34 -2.55
C GLU A 72 8.66 5.26 -3.30
N CYS A 73 8.58 4.41 -4.32
CA CYS A 73 7.37 4.23 -5.10
C CYS A 73 6.23 3.63 -4.25
N TYR A 74 6.57 2.73 -3.33
CA TYR A 74 5.58 2.04 -2.49
C TYR A 74 4.80 3.01 -1.59
N GLY A 75 5.43 4.08 -1.11
CA GLY A 75 4.78 5.06 -0.23
C GLY A 75 3.50 5.68 -0.83
N CYS A 76 3.41 5.78 -2.15
CA CYS A 76 2.28 6.40 -2.83
C CYS A 76 1.47 5.46 -3.71
N HIS A 77 2.07 4.35 -4.17
CA HIS A 77 1.42 3.43 -5.10
C HIS A 77 0.94 2.14 -4.42
N THR A 78 1.08 1.99 -3.11
CA THR A 78 0.61 0.83 -2.33
C THR A 78 -0.19 1.31 -1.12
N THR A 79 -0.81 0.39 -0.39
CA THR A 79 -1.57 0.71 0.82
C THR A 79 -0.72 0.49 2.07
N GLY A 80 -0.47 1.55 2.84
CA GLY A 80 0.13 1.46 4.17
C GLY A 80 1.60 1.05 4.23
N TYR A 81 2.40 1.21 3.17
CA TYR A 81 3.82 0.83 3.19
C TYR A 81 4.56 1.42 4.39
N GLY A 82 5.30 0.57 5.12
CA GLY A 82 6.03 0.95 6.33
C GLY A 82 5.15 1.23 7.56
N LYS A 83 3.84 0.95 7.49
CA LYS A 83 2.89 1.07 8.60
C LYS A 83 2.41 -0.31 9.07
N PRO A 84 1.88 -0.43 10.31
CA PRO A 84 1.44 -1.71 10.84
C PRO A 84 0.35 -2.38 9.98
N GLY A 85 0.61 -3.62 9.57
CA GLY A 85 -0.26 -4.39 8.68
C GLY A 85 -0.36 -3.88 7.25
N GLY A 86 0.45 -2.90 6.86
CA GLY A 86 0.47 -2.35 5.50
C GLY A 86 1.27 -3.19 4.51
N PHE A 87 1.42 -2.67 3.29
CA PHE A 87 2.16 -3.32 2.21
C PHE A 87 3.62 -3.60 2.61
N VAL A 88 4.09 -4.81 2.30
CA VAL A 88 5.48 -5.24 2.50
C VAL A 88 6.12 -5.61 1.16
N SER A 89 5.48 -6.50 0.42
CA SER A 89 5.89 -6.90 -0.92
C SER A 89 4.69 -7.51 -1.66
N LEU A 90 4.82 -7.70 -2.98
CA LEU A 90 3.76 -8.30 -3.78
C LEU A 90 3.47 -9.75 -3.34
N GLU A 91 4.49 -10.46 -2.87
CA GLU A 91 4.41 -11.85 -2.44
C GLU A 91 3.75 -11.97 -1.06
N LYS A 92 4.02 -11.04 -0.14
CA LYS A 92 3.54 -11.10 1.25
C LYS A 92 2.17 -10.47 1.43
N THR A 93 1.91 -9.38 0.73
CA THR A 93 0.70 -8.56 0.91
C THR A 93 0.13 -8.15 -0.46
N PRO A 94 -0.26 -9.10 -1.32
CA PRO A 94 -0.73 -8.79 -2.68
C PRO A 94 -1.96 -7.89 -2.68
N ASP A 95 -2.85 -8.03 -1.70
CA ASP A 95 -4.09 -7.24 -1.59
C ASP A 95 -3.85 -5.77 -1.23
N LEU A 96 -2.64 -5.43 -0.76
CA LEU A 96 -2.22 -4.07 -0.43
C LEU A 96 -1.31 -3.45 -1.50
N ALA A 97 -1.09 -4.14 -2.62
CA ALA A 97 -0.18 -3.70 -3.66
C ALA A 97 -0.63 -2.40 -4.36
N ASN A 98 -1.93 -2.10 -4.37
CA ASN A 98 -2.44 -0.86 -4.96
C ASN A 98 -2.76 0.17 -3.86
N ALA A 99 -2.82 1.44 -4.24
CA ALA A 99 -3.36 2.50 -3.41
C ALA A 99 -4.88 2.30 -3.28
N GLY A 100 -5.30 1.76 -2.14
CA GLY A 100 -6.66 1.34 -1.85
C GLY A 100 -7.49 2.37 -1.07
N CYS A 101 -8.63 1.92 -0.54
CA CYS A 101 -9.54 2.74 0.28
C CYS A 101 -8.79 3.42 1.44
N GLU A 102 -7.96 2.66 2.11
CA GLU A 102 -7.27 3.03 3.34
C GLU A 102 -6.12 4.02 3.15
N VAL A 103 -5.73 4.34 1.90
CA VAL A 103 -4.80 5.46 1.63
C VAL A 103 -5.44 6.79 2.02
N CYS A 104 -6.77 6.91 1.89
CA CYS A 104 -7.51 8.11 2.29
C CYS A 104 -8.27 7.91 3.61
N HIS A 105 -8.77 6.69 3.84
CA HIS A 105 -9.61 6.38 5.00
C HIS A 105 -8.84 5.93 6.25
N GLY A 106 -7.52 5.72 6.15
CA GLY A 106 -6.69 5.20 7.24
C GLY A 106 -6.88 3.69 7.48
N PRO A 107 -6.17 3.12 8.48
CA PRO A 107 -6.25 1.68 8.79
C PRO A 107 -7.66 1.30 9.28
N GLY A 108 -8.30 0.35 8.58
CA GLY A 108 -9.71 0.02 8.78
C GLY A 108 -10.01 -1.20 9.66
N SER A 109 -9.01 -1.87 10.22
CA SER A 109 -9.21 -3.12 11.00
C SER A 109 -10.18 -2.96 12.19
N ASP A 110 -10.05 -1.90 12.99
CA ASP A 110 -10.95 -1.65 14.12
C ASP A 110 -12.38 -1.29 13.67
N HIS A 111 -12.49 -0.55 12.57
CA HIS A 111 -13.77 -0.24 11.95
C HIS A 111 -14.47 -1.51 11.45
N VAL A 112 -13.77 -2.40 10.74
CA VAL A 112 -14.33 -3.65 10.24
C VAL A 112 -14.71 -4.59 11.39
N SER A 113 -13.82 -4.77 12.37
CA SER A 113 -14.05 -5.69 13.49
C SER A 113 -15.16 -5.25 14.44
N SER A 114 -15.43 -3.95 14.53
CA SER A 114 -16.58 -3.40 15.28
C SER A 114 -17.92 -3.52 14.55
N GLY A 115 -17.95 -4.07 13.34
CA GLY A 115 -19.15 -4.12 12.50
C GLY A 115 -19.47 -2.81 11.80
N GLY A 116 -18.48 -1.93 11.64
CA GLY A 116 -18.59 -0.70 10.87
C GLY A 116 -18.76 0.57 11.71
N ASP A 117 -18.19 0.67 12.93
CA ASP A 117 -18.28 1.91 13.71
C ASP A 117 -17.59 3.07 12.97
N PRO A 118 -18.34 4.09 12.51
CA PRO A 118 -17.79 5.18 11.71
C PRO A 118 -16.86 6.11 12.49
N LYS A 119 -16.74 5.97 13.82
CA LYS A 119 -15.78 6.70 14.65
C LYS A 119 -14.37 6.10 14.61
N LEU A 120 -14.24 4.85 14.16
CA LEU A 120 -12.98 4.11 14.10
C LEU A 120 -12.30 4.20 12.72
N ILE A 121 -12.76 5.10 11.85
CA ILE A 121 -12.18 5.31 10.52
C ILE A 121 -12.29 6.78 10.08
N VAL A 122 -11.41 7.22 9.18
CA VAL A 122 -11.50 8.55 8.59
C VAL A 122 -12.64 8.54 7.57
N ARG A 123 -13.80 9.12 7.92
CA ARG A 123 -14.95 9.16 7.00
C ARG A 123 -14.79 10.15 5.85
N LYS A 124 -14.17 11.29 6.14
CA LYS A 124 -13.99 12.41 5.21
C LYS A 124 -12.51 12.77 5.17
N PRO A 125 -11.75 12.24 4.21
CA PRO A 125 -10.35 12.57 4.06
C PRO A 125 -10.18 14.08 3.82
N ALA A 126 -9.20 14.69 4.47
CA ALA A 126 -8.85 16.08 4.20
C ALA A 126 -8.15 16.17 2.83
N MET A 127 -8.39 17.25 2.09
CA MET A 127 -7.75 17.44 0.78
C MET A 127 -6.23 17.51 0.86
N ASP A 128 -5.68 17.91 2.01
CA ASP A 128 -4.24 17.95 2.22
C ASP A 128 -3.59 16.57 2.25
N GLU A 129 -4.32 15.50 2.59
CA GLU A 129 -3.82 14.12 2.54
C GLU A 129 -3.41 13.72 1.11
N CYS A 130 -4.04 14.33 0.10
CA CYS A 130 -3.69 14.08 -1.31
C CYS A 130 -2.30 14.61 -1.66
N LYS A 131 -1.83 15.67 -0.99
CA LYS A 131 -0.55 16.34 -1.28
C LYS A 131 0.64 15.54 -0.79
N THR A 132 0.45 14.59 0.11
CA THR A 132 1.49 13.63 0.52
C THR A 132 2.12 12.95 -0.70
N CYS A 133 1.30 12.63 -1.72
CA CYS A 133 1.75 12.02 -2.96
C CYS A 133 1.68 12.95 -4.17
N HIS A 134 0.70 13.85 -4.22
CA HIS A 134 0.51 14.79 -5.34
C HIS A 134 1.07 16.18 -5.00
N ASN A 135 2.39 16.26 -4.80
CA ASN A 135 3.11 17.51 -4.56
C ASN A 135 3.91 17.96 -5.81
N GLY A 136 4.30 19.23 -5.80
CA GLY A 136 4.97 19.87 -6.94
C GLY A 136 6.31 19.24 -7.31
N GLU A 137 7.01 18.62 -6.37
CA GLU A 137 8.25 17.89 -6.65
C GLU A 137 7.97 16.61 -7.45
N ARG A 138 7.11 15.73 -6.93
CA ARG A 138 6.77 14.46 -7.59
C ARG A 138 6.08 14.66 -8.94
N VAL A 139 5.19 15.65 -9.04
CA VAL A 139 4.48 15.98 -10.28
C VAL A 139 5.46 16.44 -11.39
N LYS A 140 6.49 17.23 -11.05
CA LYS A 140 7.53 17.64 -12.00
C LYS A 140 8.38 16.46 -12.45
N SER A 141 8.76 15.57 -11.53
CA SER A 141 9.65 14.44 -11.84
C SER A 141 9.05 13.43 -12.82
N PHE A 142 7.72 13.30 -12.86
CA PHE A 142 7.04 12.34 -13.76
C PHE A 142 6.20 13.00 -14.86
N GLY A 143 6.28 14.33 -15.03
CA GLY A 143 5.58 15.06 -16.09
C GLY A 143 4.05 14.95 -16.04
N PHE A 144 3.47 14.68 -14.86
CA PHE A 144 2.02 14.51 -14.72
C PHE A 144 1.28 15.85 -14.62
N LYS A 145 0.02 15.92 -15.09
CA LYS A 145 -0.85 17.07 -14.82
C LYS A 145 -1.34 17.04 -13.35
N PRO A 146 -1.51 18.19 -12.69
CA PRO A 146 -2.07 18.28 -11.33
C PRO A 146 -3.41 17.54 -11.16
N LEU A 147 -3.79 17.29 -9.90
CA LEU A 147 -4.94 16.50 -9.42
C LEU A 147 -6.26 16.63 -10.21
N THR A 148 -6.50 17.74 -10.90
CA THR A 148 -7.71 18.02 -11.71
C THR A 148 -7.97 17.01 -12.84
N HIS A 149 -7.02 16.12 -13.17
CA HIS A 149 -7.19 15.06 -14.18
C HIS A 149 -6.84 13.64 -13.68
N ALA A 150 -6.61 13.48 -12.38
CA ALA A 150 -6.18 12.21 -11.78
C ALA A 150 -7.33 11.25 -11.45
N GLY A 151 -8.59 11.65 -11.67
CA GLY A 151 -9.76 10.80 -11.42
C GLY A 151 -9.97 10.50 -9.93
N ALA A 152 -9.61 11.45 -9.07
CA ALA A 152 -10.11 11.48 -7.71
C ALA A 152 -11.44 12.25 -7.77
N HIS A 153 -12.55 11.50 -7.81
CA HIS A 153 -13.95 11.97 -7.73
C HIS A 153 -14.27 13.18 -8.61
#